data_AF-A0A1N7J0G0-F1
#
_entry.id   AF-A0A1N7J0G0-F1
#
_cell.length_a   1.000
_cell.length_b   1.000
_cell.length_c   1.000
_cell.angle_alpha   90.00
_cell.angle_beta   90.00
_cell.angle_gamma   90.00
#
_symmetry.space_group_name_H-M   'P 1'
#
loop_
_entity.id
_entity.type
_entity.pdbx_description
1 polymer ?
#
loop_
_entity_poly.entity_id
_entity_poly.type
_entity_poly.pdbx_seq_one_letter_code
_entity_poly.pdbx_strand_id
1 'polypeptide(L)'
;MMQLENLQPYAIVEDGPFLRIIFDHSYISLLVDEKSYQFIPAESSEIFINKELNKVHNLFDVFTFEKGEEILHVTVIDLMHMKQFRTQLQQIIHTFYEKRTMIPVAEVETIVQELEKENILRLIDRAIDEGEEHSFLELTNRLSEYGGKVEE
;
A
#
# COMPACT_ATOMS: atom_id res chain seq x y z
N MET A 1 7.81 5.77 27.72
CA MET A 1 7.13 5.95 26.40
C MET A 1 7.73 4.92 25.45
N MET A 2 6.90 4.15 24.74
CA MET A 2 7.37 3.12 23.79
C MET A 2 7.29 3.67 22.36
N GLN A 3 8.39 3.56 21.61
CA GLN A 3 8.50 4.01 20.23
C GLN A 3 9.19 2.94 19.38
N LEU A 4 8.90 2.93 18.09
CA LEU A 4 9.54 2.04 17.14
C LEU A 4 10.80 2.71 16.59
N GLU A 5 11.94 2.03 16.63
CA GLU A 5 13.18 2.54 16.03
C GLU A 5 13.39 1.97 14.63
N ASN A 6 13.21 0.66 14.47
CA ASN A 6 13.39 -0.05 13.20
C ASN A 6 12.30 -1.09 12.98
N LEU A 7 11.86 -1.26 11.73
CA LEU A 7 10.98 -2.34 11.29
C LEU A 7 11.34 -2.72 9.86
N GLN A 8 12.05 -3.82 9.72
CA GLN A 8 12.37 -4.39 8.42
C GLN A 8 12.00 -5.87 8.43
N PRO A 9 11.21 -6.38 7.48
CA PRO A 9 10.95 -7.81 7.43
C PRO A 9 12.17 -8.56 6.89
N TYR A 10 12.38 -9.77 7.40
CA TYR A 10 13.33 -10.73 6.82
C TYR A 10 12.80 -11.27 5.49
N ALA A 11 11.52 -11.67 5.46
CA ALA A 11 10.86 -12.14 4.26
C ALA A 11 9.37 -11.77 4.25
N ILE A 12 8.78 -11.75 3.06
CA ILE A 12 7.34 -11.57 2.86
C ILE A 12 6.87 -12.67 1.92
N VAL A 13 5.93 -13.50 2.38
CA VAL A 13 5.46 -14.69 1.67
C VAL A 13 3.94 -14.65 1.56
N GLU A 14 3.41 -14.96 0.37
CA GLU A 14 1.97 -15.18 0.21
C GLU A 14 1.63 -16.62 0.61
N ASP A 15 0.61 -16.77 1.45
CA ASP A 15 0.16 -18.07 1.94
C ASP A 15 -1.37 -18.10 2.00
N GLY A 16 -1.99 -18.64 0.95
CA GLY A 16 -3.45 -18.72 0.81
C GLY A 16 -4.12 -17.34 0.93
N PRO A 17 -5.04 -17.12 1.90
CA PRO A 17 -5.70 -15.84 2.11
C PRO A 17 -4.84 -14.82 2.88
N PHE A 18 -3.65 -15.22 3.34
CA PHE A 18 -2.77 -14.39 4.15
C PHE A 18 -1.52 -13.93 3.40
N LEU A 19 -1.02 -12.76 3.78
CA LEU A 19 0.33 -12.30 3.52
C LEU A 19 1.12 -12.41 4.82
N ARG A 20 2.15 -13.25 4.84
CA ARG A 20 3.01 -13.52 6.00
C ARG A 20 4.22 -12.63 5.94
N ILE A 21 4.37 -11.76 6.92
CA ILE A 21 5.52 -10.88 7.10
C ILE A 21 6.38 -11.50 8.20
N ILE A 22 7.55 -12.02 7.81
CA ILE A 22 8.43 -12.80 8.66
C ILE A 22 9.57 -11.92 9.13
N PHE A 23 9.87 -11.97 10.43
CA PHE A 23 10.94 -11.24 11.09
C PHE A 23 11.99 -12.21 11.65
N ASP A 24 13.24 -11.76 11.69
CA ASP A 24 14.36 -12.48 12.30
C ASP A 24 15.09 -11.56 13.30
N HIS A 25 16.20 -11.99 13.88
CA HIS A 25 16.95 -11.25 14.90
C HIS A 25 17.31 -9.82 14.47
N SER A 26 17.10 -8.86 15.37
CA SER A 26 17.49 -7.44 15.20
C SER A 26 16.80 -6.69 14.04
N TYR A 27 15.77 -7.28 13.44
CA TYR A 27 14.99 -6.65 12.37
C TYR A 27 13.92 -5.66 12.88
N ILE A 28 13.58 -5.77 14.17
CA ILE A 28 12.68 -4.84 14.86
C ILE A 28 13.39 -4.34 16.11
N SER A 29 13.32 -3.05 16.39
CA SER A 29 13.81 -2.50 17.64
C SER A 29 12.85 -1.47 18.22
N LEU A 30 12.73 -1.49 19.55
CA LEU A 30 11.85 -0.61 20.31
C LEU A 30 12.66 0.24 21.27
N LEU A 31 12.37 1.54 21.30
CA LEU A 31 12.85 2.44 22.35
C LEU A 31 11.79 2.51 23.45
N VAL A 32 12.10 1.96 24.61
CA VAL A 32 11.25 1.99 25.80
C VAL A 32 12.02 2.65 26.93
N ASP A 33 11.53 3.78 27.42
CA ASP A 33 12.13 4.52 28.54
C ASP A 33 13.65 4.76 28.35
N GLU A 34 14.01 5.26 27.16
CA GLU A 34 15.40 5.54 26.73
C GLU A 34 16.30 4.29 26.59
N LYS A 35 15.71 3.10 26.67
CA LYS A 35 16.40 1.83 26.46
C LYS A 35 15.96 1.22 25.11
N SER A 36 16.92 0.93 24.24
CA SER A 36 16.67 0.19 22.99
C SER A 36 16.63 -1.32 23.28
N TYR A 37 15.54 -1.96 22.87
CA TYR A 37 15.31 -3.40 22.92
C TYR A 37 15.28 -3.96 21.51
N GLN A 38 15.99 -5.06 21.28
CA GLN A 38 16.12 -5.72 19.98
C GLN A 38 15.22 -6.94 19.92
N PHE A 39 14.52 -7.13 18.81
CA PHE A 39 13.66 -8.29 18.64
C PHE A 39 14.45 -9.60 18.56
N ILE A 40 13.91 -10.62 19.22
CA ILE A 40 14.34 -12.02 19.14
C ILE A 40 13.14 -12.92 18.80
N PRO A 41 13.28 -13.85 17.84
CA PRO A 41 12.22 -14.76 17.43
C PRO A 41 12.05 -15.92 18.42
N ALA A 42 11.67 -15.61 19.67
CA ALA A 42 11.50 -16.61 20.73
C ALA A 42 10.08 -17.21 20.80
N GLU A 43 9.04 -16.37 20.65
CA GLU A 43 7.63 -16.79 20.71
C GLU A 43 6.97 -16.76 19.34
N SER A 44 6.63 -15.56 18.85
CA SER A 44 6.18 -15.34 17.48
C SER A 44 7.21 -14.52 16.71
N SER A 45 7.32 -14.81 15.42
CA SER A 45 8.23 -14.15 14.49
C SER A 45 7.53 -13.67 13.23
N GLU A 46 6.21 -13.74 13.18
CA GLU A 46 5.44 -13.48 11.97
C GLU A 46 4.22 -12.61 12.24
N ILE A 47 3.87 -11.78 11.25
CA ILE A 47 2.60 -11.05 11.22
C ILE A 47 1.82 -11.54 10.01
N PHE A 48 0.58 -11.98 10.25
CA PHE A 48 -0.34 -12.44 9.22
C PHE A 48 -1.28 -11.31 8.85
N ILE A 49 -1.26 -10.88 7.60
CA ILE A 49 -2.22 -9.91 7.05
C ILE A 49 -3.27 -10.67 6.23
N ASN A 50 -4.54 -10.57 6.62
CA ASN A 50 -5.63 -11.05 5.76
C ASN A 50 -5.73 -10.15 4.53
N LYS A 51 -5.57 -10.72 3.33
CA LYS A 51 -5.50 -9.96 2.07
C LYS A 51 -6.82 -9.33 1.67
N GLU A 52 -7.95 -9.94 2.02
CA GLU A 52 -9.29 -9.42 1.70
C GLU A 52 -9.68 -8.25 2.61
N LEU A 53 -9.42 -8.40 3.92
CA LEU A 53 -9.78 -7.39 4.92
C LEU A 53 -8.71 -6.32 5.10
N ASN A 54 -7.50 -6.57 4.58
CA ASN A 54 -6.29 -5.78 4.80
C ASN A 54 -6.05 -5.50 6.31
N LYS A 55 -6.21 -6.54 7.13
CA LYS A 55 -6.10 -6.47 8.60
C LYS A 55 -5.13 -7.52 9.13
N VAL A 56 -4.42 -7.15 10.19
CA VAL A 56 -3.60 -8.08 10.97
C VAL A 56 -4.52 -9.13 11.62
N HIS A 57 -4.22 -10.40 11.42
CA HIS A 57 -5.02 -11.52 11.92
C HIS A 57 -4.57 -11.96 13.32
N ASN A 58 -3.27 -12.03 13.55
CA ASN A 58 -2.66 -12.55 14.77
C ASN A 58 -2.36 -11.45 15.80
N LEU A 59 -3.38 -10.64 16.14
CA LEU A 59 -3.24 -9.51 17.06
C LEU A 59 -2.78 -9.90 18.49
N PHE A 60 -3.03 -11.14 18.90
CA PHE A 60 -2.72 -11.63 20.23
C PHE A 60 -1.36 -12.34 20.32
N ASP A 61 -0.65 -12.48 19.21
CA ASP A 61 0.69 -13.04 19.20
C ASP A 61 1.65 -12.13 19.96
N VAL A 62 2.66 -12.74 20.59
CA VAL A 62 3.64 -12.06 21.42
C VAL A 62 4.98 -12.04 20.70
N PHE A 63 5.55 -10.84 20.64
CA PHE A 63 6.87 -10.56 20.12
C PHE A 63 7.80 -10.30 21.30
N THR A 64 8.95 -10.96 21.29
CA THR A 64 9.93 -10.86 22.37
C THR A 64 11.07 -9.95 21.95
N PHE A 65 11.45 -9.05 22.86
CA PHE A 65 12.55 -8.12 22.66
C PHE A 65 13.52 -8.21 23.84
N GLU A 66 14.81 -8.07 23.59
CA GLU A 66 15.85 -8.18 24.61
C GLU A 66 16.75 -6.95 24.66
N LYS A 67 17.30 -6.69 25.85
CA LYS A 67 18.38 -5.75 26.07
C LYS A 67 19.32 -6.31 27.14
N GLY A 68 20.36 -7.01 26.71
CA GLY A 68 21.26 -7.71 27.64
C GLY A 68 20.51 -8.84 28.34
N GLU A 69 20.31 -8.72 29.65
CA GLU A 69 19.54 -9.69 30.44
C GLU A 69 18.05 -9.33 30.58
N GLU A 70 17.64 -8.14 30.17
CA GLU A 70 16.24 -7.69 30.25
C GLU A 70 15.45 -8.22 29.05
N ILE A 71 14.29 -8.85 29.30
CA ILE A 71 13.36 -9.34 28.28
C ILE A 71 12.04 -8.57 28.38
N LEU A 72 11.52 -8.15 27.23
CA LEU A 72 10.26 -7.45 27.05
C LEU A 72 9.35 -8.25 26.12
N HIS A 73 8.15 -8.56 26.58
CA HIS A 73 7.11 -9.20 25.77
C HIS A 73 6.09 -8.15 25.34
N VAL A 74 5.87 -8.02 24.04
CA VAL A 74 4.94 -7.04 23.47
C VAL A 74 3.98 -7.76 22.54
N THR A 75 2.69 -7.57 22.74
CA THR A 75 1.69 -8.17 21.84
C THR A 75 1.66 -7.43 20.50
N VAL A 76 1.24 -8.10 19.43
CA VAL A 76 1.04 -7.45 18.13
C VAL A 76 0.00 -6.33 18.23
N ILE A 77 -1.04 -6.47 19.06
CA ILE A 77 -2.02 -5.40 19.30
C ILE A 77 -1.37 -4.16 19.91
N ASP A 78 -0.44 -4.31 20.86
CA ASP A 78 0.31 -3.19 21.44
C ASP A 78 1.25 -2.53 20.41
N LEU A 79 1.91 -3.34 19.57
CA LEU A 79 2.67 -2.82 18.44
C LEU A 79 1.79 -2.01 17.50
N MET A 80 0.59 -2.52 17.20
CA MET A 80 -0.40 -1.86 16.34
C MET A 80 -0.99 -0.59 16.93
N HIS A 81 -0.93 -0.36 18.25
CA HIS A 81 -1.30 0.92 18.85
C HIS A 81 -0.31 2.04 18.50
N MET A 82 0.95 1.71 18.19
CA MET A 82 1.93 2.69 17.73
C MET A 82 1.64 3.15 16.30
N LYS A 83 1.44 4.47 16.12
CA LYS A 83 1.21 5.05 14.79
C LYS A 83 2.34 4.72 13.81
N GLN A 84 3.58 4.83 14.26
CA GLN A 84 4.77 4.57 13.44
C GLN A 84 4.83 3.12 12.94
N PHE A 85 4.50 2.16 13.80
CA PHE A 85 4.43 0.75 13.42
C PHE A 85 3.39 0.51 12.33
N ARG A 86 2.17 1.03 12.50
CA ARG A 86 1.13 0.92 11.46
C ARG A 86 1.57 1.52 10.14
N THR A 87 2.20 2.69 10.16
CA THR A 87 2.68 3.36 8.95
C THR A 87 3.77 2.55 8.24
N GLN A 88 4.78 2.07 8.97
CA GLN A 88 5.86 1.27 8.38
C GLN A 88 5.35 -0.09 7.88
N LEU A 89 4.46 -0.75 8.61
CA LEU A 89 3.82 -1.99 8.18
C LEU A 89 3.03 -1.80 6.88
N GLN A 90 2.24 -0.73 6.77
CA GLN A 90 1.52 -0.39 5.54
C GLN A 90 2.47 -0.13 4.36
N GLN A 91 3.57 0.57 4.59
CA GLN A 91 4.59 0.80 3.56
C GLN A 91 5.22 -0.51 3.07
N ILE A 92 5.52 -1.44 3.98
CA ILE A 92 6.02 -2.78 3.64
C ILE A 92 5.03 -3.53 2.75
N ILE A 93 3.75 -3.56 3.14
CA ILE A 93 2.67 -4.21 2.39
C ILE A 93 2.51 -3.57 1.01
N HIS A 94 2.49 -2.23 0.95
CA HIS A 94 2.34 -1.49 -0.30
C HIS A 94 3.50 -1.76 -1.26
N THR A 95 4.74 -1.66 -0.79
CA THR A 95 5.95 -1.95 -1.59
C THR A 95 5.93 -3.37 -2.14
N PHE A 96 5.43 -4.34 -1.37
CA PHE A 96 5.29 -5.72 -1.83
C PHE A 96 4.30 -5.84 -2.99
N TYR A 97 3.15 -5.17 -2.91
CA TYR A 97 2.16 -5.18 -3.99
C TYR A 97 2.59 -4.36 -5.21
N GLU A 98 3.20 -3.18 -5.03
CA GLU A 98 3.70 -2.35 -6.15
C GLU A 98 4.70 -3.11 -7.02
N LYS A 99 5.60 -3.88 -6.40
CA LYS A 99 6.55 -4.75 -7.12
C LYS A 99 5.86 -5.84 -7.95
N ARG A 100 4.60 -6.19 -7.63
CA ARG A 100 3.79 -7.19 -8.35
C ARG A 100 2.81 -6.56 -9.32
N THR A 101 2.37 -5.33 -9.07
CA THR A 101 1.56 -4.54 -9.99
C THR A 101 2.45 -3.63 -10.84
N MET A 102 3.32 -4.23 -11.66
CA MET A 102 3.70 -3.55 -12.90
C MET A 102 2.49 -3.67 -13.83
N ILE A 103 1.54 -2.75 -13.71
CA ILE A 103 0.50 -2.62 -14.73
C ILE A 103 1.25 -2.24 -16.02
N PRO A 104 1.08 -3.01 -17.11
CA PRO A 104 1.67 -2.64 -18.39
C PRO A 104 1.26 -1.22 -18.73
N VAL A 105 2.22 -0.36 -19.09
CA VAL A 105 1.94 1.04 -19.44
C VAL A 105 0.80 1.14 -20.48
N ALA A 106 0.74 0.17 -21.40
CA ALA A 106 -0.32 0.06 -22.41
C ALA A 106 -1.75 -0.08 -21.84
N GLU A 107 -1.95 -0.80 -20.72
CA GLU A 107 -3.27 -0.93 -20.10
C GLU A 107 -3.69 0.39 -19.44
N VAL A 108 -2.75 1.10 -18.82
CA VAL A 108 -2.99 2.44 -18.25
C VAL A 108 -3.31 3.44 -19.35
N GLU A 109 -2.55 3.44 -20.44
CA GLU A 109 -2.80 4.31 -21.61
C GLU A 109 -4.17 4.08 -22.21
N THR A 110 -4.62 2.83 -22.32
CA THR A 110 -5.96 2.50 -22.84
C THR A 110 -7.05 3.08 -21.96
N ILE A 111 -6.96 2.90 -20.63
CA ILE A 111 -7.94 3.44 -19.67
C ILE A 111 -7.92 4.98 -19.71
N VAL A 112 -6.73 5.60 -19.78
CA VAL A 112 -6.60 7.06 -19.87
C VAL A 112 -7.26 7.58 -21.15
N GLN A 113 -7.05 6.93 -22.29
CA GLN A 113 -7.67 7.30 -23.57
C GLN A 113 -9.20 7.20 -23.52
N GLU A 114 -9.73 6.14 -22.91
CA GLU A 114 -11.19 5.99 -22.73
C GLU A 114 -11.78 7.10 -21.86
N LEU A 115 -11.14 7.40 -20.72
CA LEU A 115 -11.58 8.48 -19.83
C LEU A 115 -11.49 9.87 -20.48
N GLU A 116 -10.45 10.14 -21.26
CA GLU A 116 -10.32 11.38 -22.02
C GLU A 116 -11.42 11.53 -23.06
N LYS A 117 -11.74 10.45 -23.78
CA LYS A 117 -12.83 10.42 -24.76
C LYS A 117 -14.19 10.68 -24.11
N GLU A 118 -14.49 10.02 -23.00
CA GLU A 118 -15.73 10.26 -22.24
C GLU A 118 -15.82 11.70 -21.73
N ASN A 119 -14.70 12.26 -21.25
CA ASN A 119 -14.68 13.64 -20.80
C ASN A 119 -14.92 14.64 -21.95
N ILE A 120 -14.34 14.41 -23.14
CA ILE A 120 -14.60 15.24 -24.32
C ILE A 120 -16.08 15.19 -24.70
N LEU A 121 -16.69 14.00 -24.75
CA LEU A 121 -18.12 13.84 -25.05
C LEU A 121 -19.00 14.64 -24.07
N ARG A 122 -18.71 14.54 -22.77
CA ARG A 122 -19.43 15.32 -21.75
C ARG A 122 -19.26 16.84 -21.92
N LEU A 123 -18.09 17.29 -22.36
CA LEU A 123 -17.85 18.71 -22.63
C LEU A 123 -18.58 19.19 -23.89
N ILE A 124 -18.72 18.32 -24.90
CA ILE A 124 -19.52 18.58 -26.11
C ILE A 124 -20.99 18.77 -25.72
N ASP A 125 -21.55 17.84 -24.95
CA ASP A 125 -22.94 17.94 -24.46
C ASP A 125 -23.17 19.25 -23.70
N ARG A 126 -22.22 19.62 -22.84
CA ARG A 126 -22.27 20.88 -22.10
C ARG A 126 -22.21 22.11 -23.01
N ALA A 127 -21.37 22.09 -24.04
CA ALA A 127 -21.27 23.19 -25.00
C ALA A 127 -22.58 23.37 -25.80
N ILE A 128 -23.27 22.27 -26.11
CA ILE A 128 -24.60 22.31 -26.72
C ILE A 128 -25.62 22.95 -25.77
N ASP A 129 -25.65 22.51 -24.50
CA ASP A 129 -26.58 23.03 -23.49
C ASP A 129 -26.36 24.53 -23.21
N GLU A 130 -25.12 24.98 -23.22
CA GLU A 130 -24.74 26.39 -22.96
C GLU A 130 -24.80 27.26 -24.23
N GLY A 131 -25.01 26.68 -25.42
CA GLY A 131 -25.06 27.40 -26.70
C GLY A 131 -23.70 27.92 -27.19
N GLU A 132 -22.60 27.32 -26.71
CA GLU A 132 -21.23 27.74 -26.98
C GLU A 132 -20.68 27.06 -28.26
N GLU A 133 -21.09 27.58 -29.42
CA GLU A 133 -20.79 27.02 -30.75
C GLU A 133 -19.29 26.84 -31.02
N HIS A 134 -18.47 27.81 -30.58
CA HIS A 134 -17.01 27.73 -30.74
C HIS A 134 -16.42 26.54 -29.96
N SER A 135 -16.85 26.35 -28.72
CA SER A 135 -16.41 25.25 -27.85
C SER A 135 -16.86 23.89 -28.40
N PHE A 136 -18.08 23.83 -28.94
CA PHE A 136 -18.60 22.62 -29.59
C PHE A 136 -17.74 22.19 -30.79
N LEU A 137 -17.41 23.13 -31.69
CA LEU A 137 -16.59 22.85 -32.86
C LEU A 137 -15.17 22.41 -32.48
N GLU A 138 -14.55 23.07 -31.50
CA GLU A 138 -13.21 22.73 -31.02
C GLU A 138 -13.17 21.32 -30.42
N LEU A 139 -14.13 20.98 -29.56
CA LEU A 139 -14.20 19.67 -28.90
C LEU A 139 -14.55 18.54 -29.87
N THR A 140 -15.41 18.79 -30.86
CA THR A 140 -15.76 17.81 -31.90
C THR A 140 -14.55 17.52 -32.80
N ASN A 141 -13.76 18.54 -33.14
CA ASN A 141 -12.51 18.34 -33.88
C ASN A 141 -11.52 17.50 -33.08
N ARG A 142 -11.32 17.81 -31.78
CA ARG A 142 -10.48 16.99 -30.90
C ARG A 142 -10.98 15.55 -30.81
N LEU A 143 -12.28 15.31 -30.71
CA LEU A 143 -12.84 13.95 -30.71
C LEU A 143 -12.51 13.19 -32.01
N SER A 144 -12.56 13.87 -33.16
CA SER A 144 -12.23 13.26 -34.46
C SER A 144 -10.74 12.88 -34.57
N GLU A 145 -9.84 13.68 -34.01
CA GLU A 145 -8.41 13.38 -33.93
C GLU A 145 -8.09 12.19 -33.02
N TYR A 146 -8.91 11.97 -31.98
CA TYR A 146 -8.81 10.77 -31.12
C TYR A 146 -9.34 9.51 -31.82
N GLY A 147 -10.41 9.62 -32.61
CA GLY A 147 -10.97 8.50 -33.39
C GLY A 147 -10.11 8.06 -34.58
N GLY A 148 -9.28 8.97 -35.13
CA GLY A 148 -8.40 8.70 -36.27
C GLY A 148 -7.00 8.15 -35.92
N LYS A 149 -6.68 7.97 -34.63
CA LYS A 149 -5.38 7.42 -34.17
C LYS A 149 -5.45 5.95 -33.76
N VAL A 150 -6.60 5.30 -33.93
CA VAL A 150 -6.77 3.86 -33.70
C VAL A 150 -6.96 3.19 -35.05
N GLU A 151 -5.90 3.13 -35.86
CA GLU A 151 -5.60 2.06 -36.83
C GLU A 151 -4.28 2.38 -37.57
N GLU A 152 -3.31 1.47 -37.36
CA GLU A 152 -1.92 1.35 -37.87
C GLU A 152 -0.82 2.30 -37.36
#